data_AF-A0A628V942-F1
#
_entry.id   AF-A0A628V942-F1
#
_cell.length_a   1.000
_cell.length_b   1.000
_cell.length_c   1.000
_cell.angle_alpha   90.00
_cell.angle_beta   90.00
_cell.angle_gamma   90.00
#
_symmetry.space_group_name_H-M   'P 1'
#
loop_
_entity.id
_entity.type
_entity.pdbx_description
1 polymer ?
#
loop_
_entity_poly.entity_id
_entity_poly.type
_entity_poly.pdbx_seq_one_letter_code
_entity_poly.pdbx_strand_id
1 'polypeptide(L)'
;GEYLYHVDTDQKKEIACLEMDTQNTTVQNLILAAENVEPFKKAIEHDIHKAVNAYKQVFPVDGKVPELCTTIKFFKEWFSAEHINRGLLIKEWAERLKNKPAPVKKTGPHKVIVDDVNKPERPRRSEKPTHRTINYELACGFCEELDLNNLRPAMDFAKRI
;
A
#
# COMPACT_ATOMS: atom_id res chain seq x y z
N GLY A 1 13.77 -24.18 -32.13
CA GLY A 1 14.20 -22.80 -32.36
C GLY A 1 14.51 -22.21 -31.01
N GLU A 2 15.78 -22.17 -30.64
CA GLU A 2 16.23 -21.61 -29.37
C GLU A 2 16.27 -20.09 -29.50
N TYR A 3 15.33 -19.39 -28.84
CA TYR A 3 15.44 -17.94 -28.68
C TYR A 3 16.50 -17.68 -27.63
N LEU A 4 17.73 -17.45 -28.08
CA LEU A 4 18.86 -17.11 -27.24
C LEU A 4 18.74 -15.63 -26.85
N TYR A 5 18.03 -15.36 -25.76
CA TYR A 5 17.97 -14.03 -25.16
C TYR A 5 19.30 -13.75 -24.45
N HIS A 6 20.21 -13.04 -25.10
CA HIS A 6 21.35 -12.46 -24.41
C HIS A 6 20.94 -11.07 -23.90
N VAL A 7 20.54 -11.00 -22.63
CA VAL A 7 20.58 -9.72 -21.91
C VAL A 7 22.04 -9.31 -21.84
N ASP A 8 22.40 -8.25 -22.56
CA ASP A 8 23.77 -7.76 -22.62
C ASP A 8 24.23 -7.29 -21.24
N THR A 9 25.54 -7.30 -20.99
CA THR A 9 26.15 -6.84 -19.74
C THR A 9 25.73 -5.41 -19.42
N ASP A 10 25.59 -4.56 -20.44
CA ASP A 10 25.16 -3.18 -20.25
C ASP A 10 23.67 -3.05 -19.91
N GLN A 11 22.82 -3.91 -20.47
CA GLN A 11 21.41 -4.00 -20.07
C GLN A 11 21.26 -4.49 -18.62
N LYS A 12 22.09 -5.45 -18.19
CA LYS A 12 22.11 -5.90 -16.79
C LYS A 12 22.52 -4.78 -15.84
N LYS A 13 23.52 -3.97 -16.22
CA LYS A 13 23.91 -2.79 -15.42
C LYS A 13 22.77 -1.78 -15.34
N GLU A 14 22.08 -1.52 -16.45
CA GLU A 14 20.95 -0.60 -16.48
C GLU A 14 19.80 -1.09 -15.58
N ILE A 15 19.45 -2.39 -15.66
CA ILE A 15 18.45 -3.00 -14.78
C ILE A 15 18.86 -2.86 -13.31
N ALA A 16 20.11 -3.17 -12.97
CA ALA A 16 20.61 -3.05 -11.61
C ALA A 16 20.58 -1.59 -11.10
N CYS A 17 20.95 -0.62 -11.95
CA CYS A 17 20.85 0.80 -11.62
C CYS A 17 19.39 1.22 -11.39
N LEU A 18 18.46 0.76 -12.22
CA LEU A 18 17.02 1.05 -12.07
C LEU A 18 16.44 0.41 -10.80
N GLU A 19 16.85 -0.81 -10.46
CA GLU A 19 16.41 -1.50 -9.25
C GLU A 19 16.88 -0.80 -7.97
N MET A 20 18.13 -0.33 -7.97
CA MET A 20 18.72 0.42 -6.86
C MET A 20 18.19 1.86 -6.74
N ASP A 21 17.57 2.40 -7.79
CA ASP A 21 16.94 3.72 -7.77
C ASP A 21 15.61 3.68 -7.00
N THR A 22 15.70 3.82 -5.68
CA THR A 22 14.53 3.90 -4.80
C THR A 22 13.70 5.16 -5.00
N GLN A 23 14.20 6.16 -5.74
CA GLN A 23 13.45 7.39 -6.06
C GLN A 23 12.58 7.22 -7.30
N ASN A 24 12.81 6.18 -8.11
CA ASN A 24 11.96 5.84 -9.24
C ASN A 24 10.68 5.13 -8.78
N THR A 25 9.68 5.91 -8.37
CA THR A 25 8.39 5.40 -7.89
C THR A 25 7.70 4.45 -8.88
N THR A 26 7.87 4.64 -10.18
CA THR A 26 7.31 3.74 -11.20
C THR A 26 7.94 2.36 -11.12
N VAL A 27 9.27 2.28 -11.09
CA VAL A 27 10.01 1.01 -10.96
C VAL A 27 9.68 0.33 -9.62
N GLN A 28 9.69 1.09 -8.52
CA GLN A 28 9.36 0.55 -7.20
C GLN A 28 7.93 -0.01 -7.14
N ASN A 29 6.95 0.68 -7.74
CA ASN A 29 5.58 0.16 -7.82
C ASN A 29 5.47 -1.12 -8.66
N LEU A 30 6.26 -1.25 -9.73
CA LEU A 30 6.29 -2.47 -10.56
C LEU A 30 6.89 -3.65 -9.79
N ILE A 31 8.02 -3.44 -9.09
CA ILE A 31 8.66 -4.47 -8.25
C ILE A 31 7.69 -4.92 -7.15
N LEU A 32 7.11 -3.98 -6.42
CA LEU A 32 6.15 -4.29 -5.36
C LEU A 32 4.90 -5.00 -5.90
N ALA A 33 4.39 -4.62 -7.08
CA ALA A 33 3.25 -5.29 -7.67
C ALA A 33 3.58 -6.72 -8.12
N ALA A 34 4.77 -6.95 -8.69
CA ALA A 34 5.25 -8.28 -9.03
C ALA A 34 5.30 -9.19 -7.79
N GLU A 35 5.72 -8.66 -6.64
CA GLU A 35 5.75 -9.39 -5.37
C GLU A 35 4.37 -9.62 -4.74
N ASN A 36 3.38 -8.79 -5.05
CA ASN A 36 2.03 -8.88 -4.45
C ASN A 36 0.99 -9.58 -5.34
N VAL A 37 1.33 -9.87 -6.59
CA VAL A 37 0.42 -10.50 -7.56
C VAL A 37 0.93 -11.90 -7.90
N GLU A 38 0.33 -12.92 -7.30
CA GLU A 38 0.74 -14.33 -7.46
C GLU A 38 0.86 -14.80 -8.93
N PRO A 39 -0.06 -14.45 -9.85
CA PRO A 39 0.12 -14.76 -11.27
C PRO A 39 1.36 -14.12 -11.91
N PHE A 40 1.80 -12.98 -11.41
CA PHE A 40 2.99 -12.27 -11.90
C PHE A 40 4.25 -13.07 -11.58
N LYS A 41 4.37 -13.62 -10.37
CA LYS A 41 5.51 -14.44 -9.93
C LYS A 41 5.67 -15.72 -10.74
N LYS A 42 4.56 -16.26 -11.24
CA LYS A 42 4.52 -17.50 -12.03
C LYS A 42 4.55 -17.24 -13.54
N ALA A 43 4.52 -15.98 -13.96
CA ALA A 43 4.49 -15.61 -15.36
C ALA A 43 5.84 -15.86 -16.02
N ILE A 44 5.80 -16.37 -17.25
CA ILE A 44 7.00 -16.43 -18.10
C ILE A 44 7.40 -15.02 -18.56
N GLU A 45 8.66 -14.83 -18.91
CA GLU A 45 9.23 -13.55 -19.33
C GLU A 45 8.39 -12.86 -20.43
N HIS A 46 7.90 -13.62 -21.41
CA HIS A 46 7.04 -13.10 -22.46
C HIS A 46 5.72 -12.49 -21.95
N ASP A 47 5.09 -13.10 -20.93
CA ASP A 47 3.87 -12.56 -20.33
C ASP A 47 4.15 -11.35 -19.45
N ILE A 48 5.29 -11.35 -18.74
CA ILE A 48 5.78 -10.20 -17.99
C ILE A 48 5.99 -9.02 -18.95
N HIS A 49 6.68 -9.24 -20.06
CA HIS A 49 6.91 -8.20 -21.07
C HIS A 49 5.60 -7.61 -21.60
N LYS A 50 4.61 -8.47 -21.92
CA LYS A 50 3.28 -8.01 -22.35
C LYS A 50 2.55 -7.22 -21.26
N ALA A 51 2.60 -7.68 -20.01
CA ALA A 51 1.95 -6.99 -18.90
C ALA A 51 2.58 -5.62 -18.62
N VAL A 52 3.91 -5.52 -18.65
CA VAL A 52 4.63 -4.25 -18.47
C VAL A 52 4.37 -3.30 -19.63
N ASN A 53 4.32 -3.78 -20.88
CA ASN A 53 3.94 -2.94 -22.02
C ASN A 53 2.49 -2.45 -21.92
N ALA A 54 1.56 -3.29 -21.46
CA ALA A 54 0.19 -2.88 -21.22
C ALA A 54 0.10 -1.81 -20.11
N TYR A 55 0.87 -1.99 -19.03
CA TYR A 55 0.99 -0.98 -17.98
C TYR A 55 1.47 0.36 -18.53
N LYS A 56 2.52 0.40 -19.36
CA LYS A 56 3.03 1.64 -19.98
C LYS A 56 2.02 2.33 -20.89
N GLN A 57 1.11 1.58 -21.52
CA GLN A 57 0.02 2.15 -22.34
C GLN A 57 -1.07 2.80 -21.48
N VAL A 58 -1.38 2.20 -20.33
CA VAL A 58 -2.38 2.75 -19.39
C VAL A 58 -1.81 3.90 -18.56
N PHE A 59 -0.54 3.81 -18.18
CA PHE A 59 0.19 4.74 -17.33
C PHE A 59 1.46 5.21 -18.05
N PRO A 60 1.38 6.30 -18.84
CA PRO A 60 2.54 6.85 -19.53
C PRO A 60 3.64 7.27 -18.56
N VAL A 61 4.91 7.09 -18.97
CA VAL A 61 6.09 7.42 -18.14
C VAL A 61 6.16 8.91 -17.80
N ASP A 62 5.76 9.77 -18.75
CA ASP A 62 5.72 11.23 -18.59
C ASP A 62 4.48 11.72 -17.81
N GLY A 63 3.59 10.79 -17.43
CA GLY A 63 2.36 11.06 -16.73
C GLY A 63 2.49 11.03 -15.21
N LYS A 64 1.35 11.21 -14.52
CA LYS A 64 1.28 11.01 -13.08
C LYS A 64 1.48 9.53 -12.76
N VAL A 65 2.48 9.22 -11.92
CA VAL A 65 2.72 7.86 -11.42
C VAL A 65 1.48 7.38 -10.64
N PRO A 66 0.91 6.21 -10.98
CA PRO A 66 -0.22 5.67 -10.26
C PRO A 66 0.16 5.26 -8.83
N GLU A 67 -0.81 5.28 -7.93
CA GLU A 67 -0.64 4.71 -6.59
C GLU A 67 -0.42 3.19 -6.66
N LEU A 68 0.38 2.64 -5.75
CA LEU A 68 0.68 1.20 -5.68
C LEU A 68 -0.58 0.31 -5.73
N CYS A 69 -1.63 0.68 -4.98
CA CYS A 69 -2.90 -0.07 -4.97
C CYS A 69 -3.55 -0.12 -6.37
N THR A 70 -3.45 0.98 -7.13
CA THR A 70 -3.94 1.04 -8.52
C THR A 70 -3.13 0.13 -9.43
N THR A 71 -1.79 0.13 -9.28
CA THR A 71 -0.88 -0.76 -10.04
C THR A 71 -1.17 -2.24 -9.75
N ILE A 72 -1.29 -2.62 -8.47
CA ILE A 72 -1.64 -3.99 -8.07
C ILE A 72 -3.00 -4.40 -8.64
N LYS A 73 -4.00 -3.52 -8.57
CA LYS A 73 -5.33 -3.79 -9.11
C LYS A 73 -5.30 -4.00 -10.61
N PHE A 74 -4.57 -3.17 -11.35
CA PHE A 74 -4.38 -3.33 -12.79
C PHE A 74 -3.81 -4.71 -13.13
N PHE A 75 -2.72 -5.13 -12.47
CA PHE A 75 -2.11 -6.43 -12.77
C PHE A 75 -3.00 -7.60 -12.38
N LYS A 76 -3.74 -7.52 -11.27
CA LYS A 76 -4.72 -8.56 -10.94
C LYS A 76 -5.77 -8.71 -12.04
N GLU A 77 -6.33 -7.60 -12.53
CA GLU A 77 -7.30 -7.62 -13.63
C GLU A 77 -6.66 -8.12 -14.95
N TRP A 78 -5.44 -7.69 -15.26
CA TRP A 78 -4.69 -8.10 -16.45
C TRP A 78 -4.43 -9.60 -16.53
N PHE A 79 -3.95 -10.19 -15.43
CA PHE A 79 -3.67 -11.63 -15.35
C PHE A 79 -4.94 -12.47 -15.25
N SER A 80 -6.04 -11.91 -14.72
CA SER A 80 -7.34 -12.59 -14.68
C SER A 80 -8.08 -12.54 -16.02
N ALA A 81 -7.78 -11.55 -16.86
CA ALA A 81 -8.40 -11.39 -18.17
C ALA A 81 -7.86 -12.42 -19.18
N GLU A 82 -8.78 -12.99 -19.96
CA GLU A 82 -8.43 -13.80 -21.13
C GLU A 82 -7.58 -13.01 -22.12
N HIS A 83 -6.66 -13.71 -22.80
CA HIS A 83 -5.71 -13.08 -23.72
C HIS A 83 -6.38 -12.22 -24.80
N ILE A 84 -7.57 -12.59 -25.27
CA ILE A 84 -8.35 -11.86 -26.27
C ILE A 84 -8.90 -10.54 -25.68
N ASN A 85 -9.27 -10.55 -24.40
CA ASN A 85 -9.90 -9.42 -23.72
C ASN A 85 -8.89 -8.41 -23.16
N ARG A 86 -7.61 -8.79 -23.05
CA ARG A 86 -6.53 -7.91 -22.59
C ARG A 86 -6.45 -6.59 -23.37
N GLY A 87 -6.59 -6.63 -24.69
CA GLY A 87 -6.57 -5.40 -25.50
C GLY A 87 -7.74 -4.45 -25.19
N LEU A 88 -8.92 -4.99 -24.88
CA LEU A 88 -10.08 -4.21 -24.42
C LEU A 88 -9.84 -3.64 -23.02
N LEU A 89 -9.25 -4.45 -22.12
CA LEU A 89 -8.93 -4.05 -20.76
C LEU A 89 -8.03 -2.80 -20.72
N ILE A 90 -7.00 -2.71 -21.58
CA ILE A 90 -6.14 -1.51 -21.69
C ILE A 90 -6.98 -0.27 -21.98
N LYS A 91 -7.87 -0.36 -22.97
CA LYS A 91 -8.71 0.76 -23.40
C LYS A 91 -9.66 1.19 -22.29
N GLU A 92 -10.32 0.22 -21.63
CA GLU A 92 -11.18 0.52 -20.49
C GLU A 92 -10.43 1.20 -19.36
N TRP A 93 -9.22 0.73 -19.03
CA TRP A 93 -8.40 1.34 -18.00
C TRP A 93 -7.98 2.77 -18.37
N ALA A 94 -7.56 3.00 -19.61
CA ALA A 94 -7.23 4.34 -20.09
C ALA A 94 -8.44 5.29 -19.99
N GLU A 95 -9.63 4.84 -20.38
CA GLU A 95 -10.87 5.63 -20.25
C GLU A 95 -11.28 5.86 -18.79
N ARG A 96 -11.15 4.84 -17.91
CA ARG A 96 -11.42 4.98 -16.47
C ARG A 96 -10.50 6.02 -15.82
N LEU A 97 -9.26 6.14 -16.26
CA LEU A 97 -8.31 7.14 -15.75
C LEU A 97 -8.61 8.55 -16.26
N LYS A 98 -9.07 8.70 -17.50
CA LYS A 98 -9.56 9.99 -18.03
C LYS A 98 -10.80 10.47 -17.30
N ASN A 99 -11.72 9.54 -17.02
CA ASN A 99 -13.01 9.80 -16.40
C ASN A 99 -12.99 9.71 -14.88
N LYS A 100 -11.82 9.49 -14.26
CA LYS A 100 -11.71 9.56 -12.79
C LYS A 100 -12.10 10.99 -12.41
N PRO A 101 -13.23 11.22 -11.71
CA PRO A 101 -13.49 12.53 -11.15
C PRO A 101 -12.27 12.88 -10.31
N ALA A 102 -11.84 14.15 -10.37
CA ALA A 102 -10.80 14.66 -9.50
C ALA A 102 -11.05 14.07 -8.10
N PRO A 103 -10.01 13.55 -7.40
CA PRO A 103 -10.21 13.10 -6.03
C PRO A 103 -10.97 14.23 -5.37
N VAL A 104 -12.21 13.96 -4.92
CA VAL A 104 -12.98 14.97 -4.21
C VAL A 104 -12.01 15.39 -3.13
N LYS A 105 -11.47 16.61 -3.27
CA LYS A 105 -10.68 17.17 -2.20
C LYS A 105 -11.69 17.12 -1.07
N LYS A 106 -11.48 16.26 -0.09
CA LYS A 106 -12.10 16.44 1.21
C LYS A 106 -11.43 17.68 1.81
N THR A 107 -11.58 18.83 1.15
CA THR A 107 -11.53 20.15 1.76
C THR A 107 -12.85 20.32 2.46
N GLY A 108 -12.94 19.59 3.56
CA GLY A 108 -13.90 19.75 4.62
C GLY A 108 -13.20 19.10 5.79
N PRO A 109 -13.09 19.76 6.96
CA PRO A 109 -12.60 19.08 8.15
C PRO A 109 -13.38 17.78 8.24
N HIS A 110 -12.69 16.67 8.52
CA HIS A 110 -13.32 15.40 8.81
C HIS A 110 -14.51 15.70 9.72
N LYS A 111 -15.73 15.65 9.16
CA LYS A 111 -16.92 15.65 9.98
C LYS A 111 -16.89 14.26 10.58
N VAL A 112 -16.21 14.19 11.72
CA VAL A 112 -16.34 13.09 12.67
C VAL A 112 -17.83 13.02 12.87
N ILE A 113 -18.47 12.02 12.26
CA ILE A 113 -19.73 11.53 12.78
C ILE A 113 -19.31 10.89 14.10
N VAL A 114 -19.22 11.73 15.12
CA VAL A 114 -19.31 11.30 16.50
C VAL A 114 -20.78 10.90 16.61
N ASP A 115 -21.08 9.70 16.11
CA ASP A 115 -22.08 8.91 16.80
C ASP A 115 -21.62 8.91 18.26
N ASP A 116 -22.53 9.35 19.11
CA ASP A 116 -22.41 9.45 20.56
C ASP A 116 -22.22 8.06 21.18
N VAL A 117 -21.13 7.40 20.79
CA VAL A 117 -20.58 6.28 21.51
C VAL A 117 -19.76 6.93 22.60
N ASN A 118 -20.33 6.89 23.80
CA ASN A 118 -19.66 6.98 25.08
C ASN A 118 -18.41 6.06 25.09
N LYS A 119 -17.35 6.47 24.39
CA LYS A 119 -16.01 5.93 24.56
C LYS A 119 -15.50 6.64 25.79
N PRO A 120 -15.16 5.91 26.87
CA PRO A 120 -14.50 6.55 27.98
C PRO A 120 -13.16 7.07 27.44
N GLU A 121 -13.05 8.39 27.30
CA GLU A 121 -11.82 9.01 26.86
C GLU A 121 -10.76 8.70 27.92
N ARG A 122 -9.65 8.05 27.51
CA ARG A 122 -8.53 7.84 28.44
C ARG A 122 -8.13 9.20 29.01
N PRO A 123 -8.01 9.35 30.35
CA PRO A 123 -7.70 10.63 30.96
C PRO A 123 -6.45 11.24 30.33
N ARG A 124 -6.60 12.41 29.69
CA ARG A 124 -5.45 13.15 29.17
C ARG A 124 -4.70 13.78 30.34
N ARG A 125 -3.38 13.61 30.31
CA ARG A 125 -2.49 13.93 31.41
C ARG A 125 -2.15 15.42 31.47
N SER A 126 -2.31 16.04 32.65
CA SER A 126 -1.96 17.45 32.90
C SER A 126 -0.56 17.67 33.50
N GLU A 127 0.12 16.62 33.98
CA GLU A 127 1.38 16.72 34.76
C GLU A 127 2.61 16.18 34.02
N LYS A 128 3.83 16.38 34.53
CA LYS A 128 5.12 15.95 33.91
C LYS A 128 5.45 14.47 34.17
N PRO A 129 5.92 13.68 33.18
CA PRO A 129 6.05 12.22 33.31
C PRO A 129 6.94 11.81 34.49
N THR A 130 6.42 10.94 35.35
CA THR A 130 7.21 10.24 36.38
C THR A 130 7.25 8.75 36.04
N HIS A 131 8.26 8.03 36.54
CA HIS A 131 8.40 6.59 36.30
C HIS A 131 7.13 5.81 36.69
N ARG A 132 6.51 6.19 37.82
CA ARG A 132 5.24 5.61 38.26
C ARG A 132 4.11 5.86 37.27
N THR A 133 4.04 7.05 36.68
CA THR A 133 2.98 7.38 35.72
C THR A 133 3.18 6.66 34.39
N ILE A 134 4.43 6.50 33.94
CA ILE A 134 4.74 5.77 32.71
C ILE A 134 4.44 4.27 32.87
N ASN A 135 4.84 3.64 33.98
CA ASN A 135 4.53 2.23 34.24
C ASN A 135 3.02 1.97 34.27
N TYR A 136 2.26 2.92 34.81
CA TYR A 136 0.81 2.88 34.81
C TYR A 136 0.19 3.00 33.40
N GLU A 137 0.70 3.91 32.56
CA GLU A 137 0.24 4.04 31.17
C GLU A 137 0.53 2.79 30.35
N LEU A 138 1.70 2.18 30.53
CA LEU A 138 2.05 0.90 29.91
C LEU A 138 1.12 -0.22 30.39
N ALA A 139 0.86 -0.31 31.70
CA ALA A 139 -0.09 -1.26 32.27
C ALA A 139 -1.49 -1.14 31.63
N CYS A 140 -1.97 0.08 31.41
CA CYS A 140 -3.22 0.33 30.72
C CYS A 140 -3.23 -0.06 29.24
N GLY A 141 -2.05 -0.12 28.60
CA GLY A 141 -1.89 -0.61 27.23
C GLY A 141 -1.92 -2.13 27.11
N PHE A 142 -1.49 -2.85 28.16
CA PHE A 142 -1.43 -4.32 28.19
C PHE A 142 -2.65 -4.98 28.84
N CYS A 143 -3.41 -4.27 29.67
CA CYS A 143 -4.68 -4.78 30.19
C CYS A 143 -5.79 -4.63 29.13
N GLU A 144 -5.99 -5.68 28.33
CA GLU A 144 -7.03 -5.73 27.29
C GLU A 144 -8.47 -5.63 27.85
N GLU A 145 -8.69 -6.01 29.12
CA GLU A 145 -9.98 -5.92 29.83
C GLU A 145 -10.02 -4.76 30.86
N LEU A 146 -9.37 -3.64 30.56
CA LEU A 146 -9.36 -2.52 31.51
C LEU A 146 -10.70 -1.75 31.51
N ASP A 147 -11.42 -1.84 32.63
CA ASP A 147 -12.53 -0.93 32.91
C ASP A 147 -12.00 0.49 33.20
N LEU A 148 -12.29 1.42 32.31
CA LEU A 148 -11.86 2.82 32.42
C LEU A 148 -12.53 3.56 33.59
N ASN A 149 -13.61 3.01 34.15
CA ASN A 149 -14.24 3.51 35.37
C ASN A 149 -13.65 2.88 36.65
N ASN A 150 -12.88 1.79 36.54
CA ASN A 150 -12.24 1.10 37.65
C ASN A 150 -10.78 0.74 37.34
N LEU A 151 -9.90 1.70 37.62
CA LEU A 151 -8.49 1.66 37.26
C LEU A 151 -7.59 0.88 38.25
N ARG A 152 -8.19 0.23 39.27
CA ARG A 152 -7.44 -0.56 40.28
C ARG A 152 -6.62 -1.70 39.65
N PRO A 153 -7.13 -2.49 38.69
CA PRO A 153 -6.36 -3.59 38.10
C PRO A 153 -5.08 -3.12 37.40
N ALA A 154 -5.14 -2.02 36.64
CA ALA A 154 -3.95 -1.43 36.01
C ALA A 154 -2.96 -0.90 37.05
N MET A 155 -3.44 -0.26 38.13
CA MET A 155 -2.55 0.20 39.20
C MET A 155 -1.85 -0.96 39.93
N ASP A 156 -2.53 -2.08 40.15
CA ASP A 156 -1.93 -3.23 40.82
C ASP A 156 -0.94 -3.97 39.92
N PHE A 157 -1.20 -4.02 38.61
CA PHE A 157 -0.21 -4.48 37.64
C PHE A 157 1.02 -3.56 37.62
N ALA A 158 0.83 -2.24 37.58
CA ALA A 158 1.92 -1.27 37.56
C ALA A 158 2.80 -1.28 38.82
N LYS A 159 2.31 -1.79 39.95
CA LYS A 159 3.12 -2.02 41.17
C LYS A 159 4.00 -3.27 41.10
N ARG A 160 3.68 -4.21 40.20
CA ARG A 160 4.39 -5.49 40.03
C ARG A 160 5.57 -5.41 39.06
N ILE A 161 5.66 -4.33 38.29
CA ILE A 161 6.75 -4.00 37.34
C ILE A 161 7.61 -2.86 37.87
#